data_AF-A0A846TN97-F1
#
_entry.id   AF-A0A846TN97-F1
#
_cell.length_a   1.000
_cell.length_b   1.000
_cell.length_c   1.000
_cell.angle_alpha   90.00
_cell.angle_beta   90.00
_cell.angle_gamma   90.00
#
_symmetry.space_group_name_H-M   'P 1'
#
loop_
_entity.id
_entity.type
_entity.pdbx_description
1 polymer ?
#
loop_
_entity_poly.entity_id
_entity_poly.type
_entity_poly.pdbx_seq_one_letter_code
_entity_poly.pdbx_strand_id
1 'polypeptide(L)'
;MAHPWAALDAAGLTDQTVVDLRLPPAQSTSGLTGAASSGSHARANRLRELRRAAGQAKHMATACGHRNALLLPDPADPLPGEWIVHLARVTPVGVLRPDMAALATALNRPRNQVLRELWGTDPADLAQLLRAQHAVLVEGPTDRTVFSVLLRRWGLGHCTVVTAHSKVRLAALRALAEQLGVRTYVIFDGDGGALPPHAAKAHRVLRTRQVQTAALTATLPCPSEQASWGCGDPGVVGPHWAAWQENLETELQTWPTFLAALREQDADLSAKDPAALGAAVERASLTDLPESFRQMLERLRVSEQRM
;
A
#
# COMPACT_ATOMS: atom_id res chain seq x y z
N MET A 1 29.01 25.26 -7.98
CA MET A 1 27.55 25.41 -7.85
C MET A 1 27.12 24.58 -6.66
N ALA A 2 26.47 25.20 -5.67
CA ALA A 2 26.02 24.46 -4.48
C ALA A 2 25.00 23.40 -4.90
N HIS A 3 25.22 22.15 -4.49
CA HIS A 3 24.33 21.03 -4.77
C HIS A 3 22.94 21.38 -4.16
N PRO A 4 21.83 21.29 -4.91
CA PRO A 4 20.48 21.63 -4.40
C PRO A 4 20.09 20.85 -3.15
N TRP A 5 20.79 19.75 -2.87
CA TRP A 5 20.68 18.90 -1.70
C TRP A 5 21.26 19.49 -0.41
N ALA A 6 22.31 20.31 -0.47
CA ALA A 6 22.90 20.90 0.74
C ALA A 6 21.91 21.81 1.48
N ALA A 7 20.99 22.46 0.76
CA ALA A 7 19.94 23.29 1.35
C ALA A 7 18.76 22.45 1.89
N LEU A 8 18.47 21.30 1.29
CA LEU A 8 17.44 20.35 1.73
C LEU A 8 17.91 19.56 2.96
N ASP A 9 19.16 19.10 2.98
CA ASP A 9 19.79 18.41 4.11
C ASP A 9 19.98 19.36 5.31
N ALA A 10 20.41 20.61 5.06
CA ALA A 10 20.48 21.63 6.11
C ALA A 10 19.10 21.99 6.69
N ALA A 11 18.03 21.71 5.95
CA ALA A 11 16.64 21.83 6.34
C ALA A 11 16.06 20.54 6.97
N GLY A 12 16.84 19.45 7.07
CA GLY A 12 16.39 18.17 7.62
C GLY A 12 15.44 17.39 6.72
N LEU A 13 15.41 17.70 5.42
CA LEU A 13 14.58 17.02 4.42
C LEU A 13 15.30 15.81 3.85
N THR A 14 14.61 14.68 3.79
CA THR A 14 15.11 13.42 3.22
C THR A 14 14.28 13.03 2.00
N ASP A 15 14.71 11.99 1.29
CA ASP A 15 13.97 11.36 0.19
C ASP A 15 12.70 10.60 0.64
N GLN A 16 12.48 10.52 1.95
CA GLN A 16 11.25 10.06 2.58
C GLN A 16 10.31 11.20 2.95
N THR A 17 10.70 12.46 2.72
CA THR A 17 9.88 13.60 3.11
C THR A 17 8.73 13.82 2.11
N VAL A 18 7.51 13.77 2.64
CA VAL A 18 6.29 14.11 1.93
C VAL A 18 5.88 15.53 2.29
N VAL A 19 5.49 16.28 1.27
CA VAL A 19 5.11 17.69 1.34
C VAL A 19 3.65 17.85 0.97
N ASP A 20 2.83 18.47 1.82
CA ASP A 20 1.50 18.95 1.41
C ASP A 20 1.57 20.42 0.95
N LEU A 21 1.01 20.71 -0.22
CA LEU A 21 1.08 21.99 -0.93
C LEU A 21 -0.19 22.85 -0.81
N ARG A 22 -1.15 22.49 0.06
CA ARG A 22 -2.32 23.34 0.30
C ARG A 22 -1.89 24.74 0.72
N LEU A 23 -2.32 25.75 -0.03
CA LEU A 23 -2.36 27.13 0.46
C LEU A 23 -3.16 27.16 1.76
N PRO A 24 -2.79 28.00 2.73
CA PRO A 24 -3.45 28.00 4.02
C PRO A 24 -4.96 28.17 3.83
N PRO A 25 -5.81 27.43 4.57
CA PRO A 25 -7.19 27.86 4.70
C PRO A 25 -7.13 29.30 5.23
N ALA A 26 -7.77 30.23 4.52
CA ALA A 26 -8.09 31.53 5.07
C ALA A 26 -8.70 31.26 6.45
N GLN A 27 -8.23 31.94 7.49
CA GLN A 27 -8.76 31.80 8.83
C GLN A 27 -10.27 32.10 8.79
N SER A 28 -11.09 31.06 8.62
CA SER A 28 -12.53 31.18 8.70
C SER A 28 -12.88 31.14 10.18
N THR A 29 -12.81 32.31 10.81
CA THR A 29 -13.56 32.59 12.03
C THR A 29 -15.04 32.43 11.70
N SER A 30 -15.64 31.31 12.07
CA SER A 30 -17.01 31.24 12.62
C SER A 30 -17.57 29.82 12.56
N GLY A 31 -18.21 29.45 13.67
CA GLY A 31 -19.37 28.57 13.70
C GLY A 31 -19.09 27.09 13.47
N LEU A 32 -19.28 26.28 14.52
CA LEU A 32 -20.18 25.11 14.49
C LEU A 32 -20.19 24.48 15.88
N THR A 33 -21.07 25.00 16.72
CA THR A 33 -21.70 24.25 17.81
C THR A 33 -22.68 23.27 17.18
N GLY A 34 -22.51 21.97 17.41
CA GLY A 34 -23.47 20.96 16.94
C GLY A 34 -23.06 19.55 17.34
N ALA A 35 -23.98 18.87 18.03
CA ALA A 35 -23.81 17.61 18.73
C ALA A 35 -23.13 16.48 17.94
N ALA A 36 -22.27 15.72 18.61
CA ALA A 36 -21.58 14.57 18.07
C ALA A 36 -21.82 13.35 18.97
N SER A 37 -22.33 12.26 18.37
CA SER A 37 -22.30 10.92 18.96
C SER A 37 -20.86 10.42 19.09
N SER A 38 -20.63 9.40 19.91
CA SER A 38 -19.29 8.89 20.31
C SER A 38 -18.31 8.64 19.14
N GLY A 39 -18.77 8.24 17.96
CA GLY A 39 -17.92 8.09 16.76
C GLY A 39 -17.51 9.40 16.08
N SER A 40 -18.33 10.46 16.20
CA SER A 40 -18.04 11.80 15.67
C SER A 40 -17.00 12.53 16.54
N HIS A 41 -16.99 12.28 17.85
CA HIS A 41 -15.96 12.80 18.75
C HIS A 41 -14.56 12.24 18.48
N ALA A 42 -14.43 10.93 18.20
CA ALA A 42 -13.15 10.34 17.84
C ALA A 42 -12.60 10.91 16.51
N ARG A 43 -13.47 11.06 15.50
CA ARG A 43 -13.13 11.70 14.22
C ARG A 43 -12.74 13.17 14.40
N ALA A 44 -13.47 13.91 15.22
CA ALA A 44 -13.18 15.33 15.51
C ALA A 44 -11.89 15.52 16.32
N ASN A 45 -11.56 14.62 17.24
CA ASN A 45 -10.30 14.63 17.98
C ASN A 45 -9.12 14.32 17.05
N ARG A 46 -9.25 13.27 16.22
CA ARG A 46 -8.22 12.91 15.23
C ARG A 46 -7.95 14.04 14.24
N LEU A 47 -9.01 14.73 13.78
CA LEU A 47 -8.88 15.91 12.92
C LEU A 47 -8.20 17.09 13.63
N ARG A 48 -8.41 17.26 14.94
CA ARG A 48 -7.75 18.32 15.73
C ARG A 48 -6.27 18.03 15.96
N GLU A 49 -5.90 16.79 16.24
CA GLU A 49 -4.50 16.36 16.36
C GLU A 49 -3.76 16.55 15.03
N LEU A 50 -4.36 16.12 13.92
CA LEU A 50 -3.83 16.31 12.57
C LEU A 50 -3.64 17.79 12.22
N ARG A 51 -4.57 18.67 12.62
CA ARG A 51 -4.43 20.13 12.43
C ARG A 51 -3.27 20.71 13.23
N ARG A 52 -2.99 20.18 14.42
CA ARG A 52 -1.83 20.60 15.24
C ARG A 52 -0.53 20.14 14.62
N ALA A 53 -0.43 18.88 14.18
CA ALA A 53 0.73 18.35 13.48
C ALA A 53 1.03 19.14 12.19
N ALA A 54 -0.01 19.45 11.40
CA ALA A 54 0.11 20.32 10.23
C ALA A 54 0.60 21.74 10.58
N GLY A 55 0.17 22.31 11.72
CA GLY A 55 0.66 23.60 12.19
C GLY A 55 2.16 23.60 12.50
N GLN A 56 2.67 22.54 13.13
CA GLN A 56 4.09 22.37 13.46
C GLN A 56 4.94 22.12 12.20
N ALA A 57 4.48 21.22 11.33
CA ALA A 57 5.04 20.94 10.02
C ALA A 57 5.24 22.20 9.15
N LYS A 58 4.25 23.10 9.17
CA LYS A 58 4.30 24.39 8.47
C LYS A 58 5.39 25.31 9.02
N HIS A 59 5.59 25.32 10.33
CA HIS A 59 6.62 26.15 10.96
C HIS A 59 8.02 25.69 10.54
N MET A 60 8.27 24.37 10.55
CA MET A 60 9.50 23.77 10.01
C MET A 60 9.70 24.09 8.54
N ALA A 61 8.69 23.90 7.69
CA ALA A 61 8.79 24.18 6.27
C ALA A 61 9.16 25.64 5.96
N THR A 62 8.59 26.57 6.73
CA THR A 62 8.89 28.00 6.62
C THR A 62 10.33 28.30 7.04
N ALA A 63 10.81 27.67 8.12
CA ALA A 63 12.20 27.78 8.56
C ALA A 63 13.19 27.24 7.50
N CYS A 64 12.75 26.28 6.69
CA CYS A 64 13.51 25.65 5.62
C CYS A 64 13.40 26.37 4.26
N GLY A 65 12.79 27.56 4.19
CA GLY A 65 12.61 28.31 2.95
C GLY A 65 11.46 27.85 2.05
N HIS A 66 10.70 26.82 2.46
CA HIS A 66 9.55 26.30 1.73
C HIS A 66 8.24 26.82 2.32
N ARG A 67 7.90 28.08 2.03
CA ARG A 67 6.77 28.82 2.64
C ARG A 67 5.39 28.18 2.44
N ASN A 68 5.24 27.25 1.50
CA ASN A 68 3.98 26.59 1.12
C ASN A 68 4.04 25.05 1.20
N ALA A 69 5.04 24.50 1.90
CA ALA A 69 5.19 23.07 2.09
C ALA A 69 4.72 22.66 3.50
N LEU A 70 4.09 21.49 3.63
CA LEU A 70 3.81 20.82 4.90
C LEU A 70 4.73 19.62 4.99
N LEU A 71 5.82 19.74 5.73
CA LEU A 71 6.74 18.62 5.98
C LEU A 71 6.08 17.68 6.97
N LEU A 72 5.69 16.48 6.55
CA LEU A 72 5.13 15.53 7.51
C LEU A 72 6.21 15.13 8.53
N PRO A 73 6.03 15.47 9.82
CA PRO A 73 7.13 15.42 10.79
C PRO A 73 7.37 14.02 11.33
N ASP A 74 6.32 13.17 11.43
CA ASP A 74 6.42 11.81 11.97
C ASP A 74 6.02 10.74 10.93
N PRO A 75 6.80 9.65 10.76
CA PRO A 75 6.39 8.47 9.97
C PRO A 75 5.05 7.85 10.41
N ALA A 76 4.66 8.00 11.67
CA ALA A 76 3.41 7.51 12.23
C ALA A 76 2.21 8.41 11.93
N ASP A 77 2.41 9.64 11.44
CA ASP A 77 1.32 10.57 11.18
C ASP A 77 0.47 10.11 9.98
N PRO A 78 -0.83 9.82 10.20
CA PRO A 78 -1.70 9.35 9.14
C PRO A 78 -2.00 10.47 8.12
N LEU A 79 -2.14 10.08 6.85
CA LEU A 79 -2.44 10.98 5.75
C LEU A 79 -3.85 10.75 5.20
N PRO A 80 -4.77 11.73 5.34
CA PRO A 80 -6.08 11.60 4.73
C PRO A 80 -5.97 11.47 3.21
N GLY A 81 -6.69 10.50 2.63
CA GLY A 81 -6.63 10.27 1.19
C GLY A 81 -7.11 11.48 0.37
N GLU A 82 -7.97 12.35 0.93
CA GLU A 82 -8.41 13.57 0.23
C GLU A 82 -7.25 14.53 -0.06
N TRP A 83 -6.12 14.39 0.64
CA TRP A 83 -4.98 15.28 0.49
C TRP A 83 -4.13 14.92 -0.70
N ILE A 84 -4.27 13.71 -1.29
CA ILE A 84 -3.40 13.20 -2.38
C ILE A 84 -3.16 14.23 -3.49
N VAL A 85 -4.18 14.95 -3.92
CA VAL A 85 -4.08 15.94 -5.00
C VAL A 85 -3.22 17.18 -4.65
N HIS A 86 -2.90 17.34 -3.37
CA HIS A 86 -2.08 18.40 -2.84
C HIS A 86 -0.73 17.91 -2.34
N LEU A 87 -0.47 16.59 -2.39
CA LEU A 87 0.79 16.04 -1.93
C LEU A 87 1.87 16.18 -3.00
N ALA A 88 3.11 16.21 -2.54
CA ALA A 88 4.31 16.10 -3.33
C ALA A 88 5.31 15.24 -2.57
N ARG A 89 6.11 14.46 -3.29
CA ARG A 89 7.21 13.70 -2.71
C ARG A 89 8.53 14.34 -3.14
N VAL A 90 9.41 14.59 -2.17
CA VAL A 90 10.76 15.05 -2.45
C VAL A 90 11.63 13.82 -2.71
N THR A 91 12.33 13.78 -3.83
CA THR A 91 13.18 12.66 -4.25
C THR A 91 14.54 13.17 -4.74
N PRO A 92 15.59 12.32 -4.81
CA PRO A 92 16.92 12.70 -5.31
C PRO A 92 16.93 13.41 -6.68
N VAL A 93 15.90 13.17 -7.50
CA VAL A 93 15.75 13.72 -8.86
C VAL A 93 14.80 14.93 -8.94
N GLY A 94 14.17 15.32 -7.83
CA GLY A 94 13.28 16.49 -7.76
C GLY A 94 12.00 16.25 -6.96
N VAL A 95 11.06 17.18 -7.11
CA VAL A 95 9.74 17.14 -6.45
C VAL A 95 8.72 16.50 -7.39
N LEU A 96 8.19 15.35 -7.01
CA LEU A 96 7.18 14.62 -7.76
C LEU A 96 5.78 14.93 -7.21
N ARG A 97 4.79 15.09 -8.09
CA ARG A 97 3.41 15.42 -7.74
C ARG A 97 2.45 14.44 -8.41
N PRO A 98 1.34 14.06 -7.75
CA PRO A 98 0.31 13.26 -8.40
C PRO A 98 -0.35 14.05 -9.53
N ASP A 99 -0.37 13.45 -10.73
CA ASP A 99 -1.20 13.91 -11.84
C ASP A 99 -2.42 13.00 -11.95
N MET A 100 -3.54 13.49 -11.41
CA MET A 100 -4.80 12.74 -11.39
C MET A 100 -5.41 12.54 -12.77
N ALA A 101 -5.10 13.39 -13.76
CA ALA A 101 -5.57 13.20 -15.12
C ALA A 101 -4.77 12.08 -15.79
N ALA A 102 -3.44 12.08 -15.63
CA ALA A 102 -2.60 10.99 -16.10
C ALA A 102 -2.93 9.65 -15.42
N LEU A 103 -3.22 9.64 -14.11
CA LEU A 103 -3.68 8.43 -13.41
C LEU A 103 -5.01 7.92 -13.97
N ALA A 104 -5.97 8.81 -14.19
CA ALA A 104 -7.26 8.46 -14.77
C ALA A 104 -7.12 7.83 -16.16
N THR A 105 -6.26 8.40 -17.00
CA THR A 105 -5.94 7.86 -18.33
C THR A 105 -5.24 6.51 -18.23
N ALA A 106 -4.21 6.37 -17.39
CA ALA A 106 -3.47 5.12 -17.23
C ALA A 106 -4.35 3.97 -16.72
N LEU A 107 -5.30 4.26 -15.85
CA LEU A 107 -6.24 3.28 -15.31
C LEU A 107 -7.48 3.07 -16.20
N ASN A 108 -7.60 3.83 -17.31
CA ASN A 108 -8.77 3.89 -18.18
C ASN A 108 -10.09 4.07 -17.39
N ARG A 109 -10.12 5.03 -16.45
CA ARG A 109 -11.25 5.28 -15.55
C ARG A 109 -11.52 6.77 -15.38
N PRO A 110 -12.76 7.19 -15.08
CA PRO A 110 -13.05 8.57 -14.74
C PRO A 110 -12.23 9.06 -13.54
N ARG A 111 -11.69 10.28 -13.62
CA ARG A 111 -10.90 10.91 -12.55
C ARG A 111 -11.57 10.84 -11.17
N ASN A 112 -12.88 11.10 -11.11
CA ASN A 112 -13.64 11.05 -9.86
C ASN A 112 -13.76 9.64 -9.28
N GLN A 113 -13.71 8.60 -10.11
CA GLN A 113 -13.67 7.23 -9.63
C GLN A 113 -12.30 6.93 -9.01
N VAL A 114 -11.21 7.27 -9.71
CA VAL A 114 -9.85 7.08 -9.19
C VAL A 114 -9.64 7.82 -7.86
N LEU A 115 -10.10 9.07 -7.76
CA LEU A 115 -10.05 9.84 -6.52
C LEU A 115 -10.79 9.14 -5.38
N ARG A 116 -12.02 8.67 -5.60
CA ARG A 116 -12.78 7.95 -4.57
C ARG A 116 -12.08 6.67 -4.10
N GLU A 117 -11.47 5.93 -5.02
CA GLU A 117 -10.70 4.73 -4.66
C GLU A 117 -9.51 5.07 -3.77
N LEU A 118 -8.74 6.09 -4.15
CA LEU A 118 -7.58 6.55 -3.40
C LEU A 118 -7.96 7.18 -2.05
N TRP A 119 -9.07 7.92 -1.98
CA TRP A 119 -9.59 8.51 -0.74
C TRP A 119 -10.03 7.46 0.27
N GLY A 120 -10.45 6.28 -0.21
CA GLY A 120 -10.80 5.15 0.63
C GLY A 120 -9.61 4.37 1.18
N THR A 121 -8.36 4.78 0.88
CA THR A 121 -7.15 4.17 1.45
C THR A 121 -7.07 4.48 2.94
N ASP A 122 -6.60 3.51 3.74
CA ASP A 122 -6.31 3.79 5.14
C ASP A 122 -5.24 4.90 5.24
N PRO A 123 -5.46 5.92 6.08
CA PRO A 123 -4.52 7.02 6.20
C PRO A 123 -3.10 6.64 6.63
N ALA A 124 -2.93 5.60 7.45
CA ALA A 124 -1.61 5.13 7.86
C ALA A 124 -0.92 4.39 6.70
N ASP A 125 -1.69 3.60 5.93
CA ASP A 125 -1.17 2.91 4.74
C ASP A 125 -0.72 3.89 3.66
N LEU A 126 -1.50 4.95 3.41
CA LEU A 126 -1.11 6.00 2.49
C LEU A 126 0.15 6.73 2.97
N ALA A 127 0.22 7.04 4.26
CA ALA A 127 1.39 7.65 4.88
C ALA A 127 2.65 6.80 4.70
N GLN A 128 2.54 5.49 4.90
CA GLN A 128 3.62 4.53 4.71
C GLN A 128 4.04 4.43 3.25
N LEU A 129 3.09 4.32 2.32
CA LEU A 129 3.38 4.25 0.88
C LEU A 129 4.18 5.46 0.40
N LEU A 130 3.77 6.66 0.78
CA LEU A 130 4.38 7.90 0.28
C LEU A 130 5.79 8.17 0.82
N ARG A 131 6.16 7.53 1.93
CA ARG A 131 7.50 7.60 2.53
C ARG A 131 8.39 6.45 2.09
N ALA A 132 7.82 5.38 1.55
CA ALA A 132 8.55 4.21 1.12
C ALA A 132 9.44 4.50 -0.11
N GLN A 133 10.63 3.92 -0.13
CA GLN A 133 11.38 3.78 -1.39
C GLN A 133 10.89 2.55 -2.17
N HIS A 134 10.61 1.46 -1.44
CA HIS A 134 10.12 0.19 -1.94
C HIS A 134 8.88 -0.20 -1.16
N ALA A 135 7.80 -0.50 -1.87
CA ALA A 135 6.53 -0.92 -1.29
C ALA A 135 6.06 -2.25 -1.87
N VAL A 136 5.54 -3.14 -1.03
CA VAL A 136 4.82 -4.33 -1.44
C VAL A 136 3.34 -4.05 -1.22
N LEU A 137 2.57 -3.98 -2.31
CA LEU A 137 1.14 -3.72 -2.26
C LEU A 137 0.40 -5.04 -2.17
N VAL A 138 -0.48 -5.18 -1.17
CA VAL A 138 -1.21 -6.42 -0.89
C VAL A 138 -2.71 -6.17 -0.75
N GLU A 139 -3.53 -7.20 -0.95
CA GLU A 139 -4.98 -7.07 -0.84
C GLU A 139 -5.43 -6.82 0.59
N GLY A 140 -5.02 -7.64 1.56
CA GLY A 140 -5.62 -7.67 2.89
C GLY A 140 -4.66 -7.45 4.08
N PRO A 141 -5.23 -7.20 5.27
CA PRO A 141 -4.44 -7.08 6.50
C PRO A 141 -3.73 -8.38 6.90
N THR A 142 -4.31 -9.53 6.53
CA THR A 142 -3.68 -10.84 6.67
C THR A 142 -2.36 -10.91 5.90
N ASP A 143 -2.40 -10.52 4.62
CA ASP A 143 -1.21 -10.44 3.76
C ASP A 143 -0.16 -9.53 4.36
N ARG A 144 -0.57 -8.34 4.82
CA ARG A 144 0.35 -7.39 5.45
C ARG A 144 1.07 -8.01 6.63
N THR A 145 0.34 -8.69 7.50
CA THR A 145 0.90 -9.33 8.68
C THR A 145 1.95 -10.35 8.29
N VAL A 146 1.60 -11.27 7.39
CA VAL A 146 2.48 -12.35 6.94
C VAL A 146 3.71 -11.80 6.23
N PHE A 147 3.53 -10.92 5.25
CA PHE A 147 4.64 -10.40 4.45
C PHE A 147 5.52 -9.41 5.21
N SER A 148 4.98 -8.62 6.15
CA SER A 148 5.83 -7.72 6.96
C SER A 148 6.84 -8.52 7.79
N VAL A 149 6.41 -9.64 8.36
CA VAL A 149 7.29 -10.52 9.13
C VAL A 149 8.25 -11.25 8.20
N LEU A 150 7.74 -11.83 7.11
CA LEU A 150 8.53 -12.64 6.18
C LEU A 150 9.63 -11.82 5.48
N LEU A 151 9.32 -10.62 4.99
CA LEU A 151 10.29 -9.72 4.36
C LEU A 151 11.41 -9.36 5.34
N ARG A 152 11.07 -9.02 6.59
CA ARG A 152 12.07 -8.75 7.63
C ARG A 152 13.00 -9.94 7.84
N ARG A 153 12.44 -11.15 7.99
CA ARG A 153 13.23 -12.38 8.19
C ARG A 153 14.11 -12.72 6.99
N TRP A 154 13.71 -12.32 5.78
CA TRP A 154 14.48 -12.53 4.54
C TRP A 154 15.52 -11.43 4.27
N GLY A 155 15.65 -10.43 5.14
CA GLY A 155 16.59 -9.31 4.97
C GLY A 155 16.07 -8.19 4.06
N LEU A 156 14.76 -8.14 3.82
CA LEU A 156 14.06 -7.12 3.03
C LEU A 156 13.19 -6.21 3.93
N GLY A 157 13.62 -5.99 5.18
CA GLY A 157 12.84 -5.25 6.19
C GLY A 157 12.62 -3.76 5.88
N HIS A 158 13.34 -3.21 4.90
CA HIS A 158 13.13 -1.85 4.40
C HIS A 158 12.00 -1.73 3.37
N CYS A 159 11.46 -2.85 2.88
CA CYS A 159 10.27 -2.87 2.04
C CYS A 159 9.00 -2.69 2.88
N THR A 160 8.24 -1.66 2.56
CA THR A 160 7.00 -1.33 3.29
C THR A 160 5.82 -2.11 2.72
N VAL A 161 5.09 -2.85 3.56
CA VAL A 161 3.88 -3.56 3.11
C VAL A 161 2.63 -2.70 3.30
N VAL A 162 1.90 -2.45 2.21
CA VAL A 162 0.77 -1.51 2.16
C VAL A 162 -0.49 -2.22 1.73
N THR A 163 -1.55 -2.09 2.52
CA THR A 163 -2.85 -2.71 2.23
C THR A 163 -3.73 -1.85 1.34
N ALA A 164 -4.35 -2.47 0.33
CA ALA A 164 -5.26 -1.80 -0.58
C ALA A 164 -6.74 -2.16 -0.36
N HIS A 165 -7.04 -3.32 0.26
CA HIS A 165 -8.39 -3.85 0.49
C HIS A 165 -9.24 -4.12 -0.76
N SER A 166 -8.72 -3.86 -1.96
CA SER A 166 -9.33 -4.28 -3.22
C SER A 166 -8.32 -4.26 -4.38
N LYS A 167 -8.52 -5.14 -5.36
CA LYS A 167 -7.76 -5.14 -6.63
C LYS A 167 -7.84 -3.82 -7.40
N VAL A 168 -9.00 -3.17 -7.34
CA VAL A 168 -9.26 -1.87 -7.97
C VAL A 168 -8.40 -0.77 -7.32
N ARG A 169 -8.25 -0.80 -5.99
CA ARG A 169 -7.40 0.14 -5.25
C ARG A 169 -5.93 -0.22 -5.36
N LEU A 170 -5.56 -1.51 -5.44
CA LEU A 170 -4.19 -1.94 -5.74
C LEU A 170 -3.67 -1.27 -7.01
N ALA A 171 -4.47 -1.33 -8.09
CA ALA A 171 -4.12 -0.69 -9.35
C ALA A 171 -3.92 0.83 -9.19
N ALA A 172 -4.80 1.50 -8.45
CA ALA A 172 -4.72 2.94 -8.23
C ALA A 172 -3.51 3.34 -7.38
N LEU A 173 -3.23 2.62 -6.30
CA LEU A 173 -2.08 2.86 -5.42
C LEU A 173 -0.77 2.59 -6.15
N ARG A 174 -0.70 1.54 -6.98
CA ARG A 174 0.49 1.26 -7.79
C ARG A 174 0.78 2.41 -8.75
N ALA A 175 -0.23 2.83 -9.52
CA ALA A 175 -0.06 3.92 -10.48
C ALA A 175 0.33 5.24 -9.80
N LEU A 176 -0.25 5.53 -8.63
CA LEU A 176 0.13 6.69 -7.80
C LEU A 176 1.58 6.58 -7.31
N ALA A 177 1.96 5.43 -6.79
CA ALA A 177 3.31 5.16 -6.30
C ALA A 177 4.35 5.36 -7.40
N GLU A 178 4.09 4.84 -8.61
CA GLU A 178 4.96 5.02 -9.78
C GLU A 178 5.16 6.50 -10.15
N GLN A 179 4.08 7.30 -10.19
CA GLN A 179 4.20 8.75 -10.43
C GLN A 179 5.03 9.47 -9.37
N LEU A 180 5.02 8.94 -8.14
CA LEU A 180 5.77 9.47 -7.02
C LEU A 180 7.13 8.80 -6.86
N GLY A 181 7.59 8.01 -7.83
CA GLY A 181 8.89 7.36 -7.81
C GLY A 181 9.07 6.35 -6.68
N VAL A 182 7.97 5.83 -6.14
CA VAL A 182 7.97 4.71 -5.18
C VAL A 182 7.94 3.43 -6.00
N ARG A 183 8.88 2.52 -5.73
CA ARG A 183 8.91 1.24 -6.43
C ARG A 183 7.95 0.29 -5.78
N THR A 184 7.20 -0.44 -6.60
CA THR A 184 6.14 -1.32 -6.11
C THR A 184 6.29 -2.73 -6.62
N TYR A 185 6.03 -3.69 -5.75
CA TYR A 185 5.71 -5.07 -6.11
C TYR A 185 4.27 -5.36 -5.68
N VAL A 186 3.46 -5.97 -6.56
CA VAL A 186 2.03 -6.21 -6.26
C VAL A 186 1.79 -7.69 -5.99
N ILE A 187 1.10 -8.01 -4.90
CA ILE A 187 0.67 -9.36 -4.55
C ILE A 187 -0.84 -9.37 -4.44
N PHE A 188 -1.49 -10.33 -5.08
CA PHE A 188 -2.94 -10.45 -5.07
C PHE A 188 -3.41 -11.89 -5.25
N ASP A 189 -4.67 -12.13 -4.93
CA ASP A 189 -5.34 -13.42 -5.05
C ASP A 189 -5.82 -13.62 -6.50
N GLY A 190 -5.49 -14.76 -7.10
CA GLY A 190 -5.92 -15.13 -8.44
C GLY A 190 -7.37 -15.60 -8.54
N ASP A 191 -8.07 -15.72 -7.40
CA ASP A 191 -9.51 -15.93 -7.33
C ASP A 191 -10.00 -17.28 -7.93
N GLY A 192 -9.09 -18.26 -8.05
CA GLY A 192 -9.37 -19.62 -8.55
C GLY A 192 -10.14 -20.54 -7.60
N GLY A 193 -10.38 -20.10 -6.36
CA GLY A 193 -11.01 -20.94 -5.33
C GLY A 193 -12.49 -21.25 -5.60
N ALA A 194 -13.02 -22.20 -4.83
CA ALA A 194 -14.37 -22.75 -5.01
C ALA A 194 -15.49 -21.69 -5.15
N LEU A 195 -16.44 -21.99 -6.04
CA LEU A 195 -17.62 -21.15 -6.26
C LEU A 195 -18.79 -21.57 -5.35
N PRO A 196 -19.70 -20.64 -5.01
CA PRO A 196 -20.92 -20.97 -4.28
C PRO A 196 -21.75 -22.07 -4.99
N PRO A 197 -22.48 -22.91 -4.25
CA PRO A 197 -23.22 -24.04 -4.84
C PRO A 197 -24.38 -23.61 -5.75
N HIS A 198 -24.95 -22.42 -5.52
CA HIS A 198 -26.08 -21.93 -6.30
C HIS A 198 -25.61 -21.26 -7.61
N ALA A 199 -26.00 -21.81 -8.77
CA ALA A 199 -25.52 -21.41 -10.10
C ALA A 199 -25.58 -19.90 -10.39
N ALA A 200 -26.70 -19.23 -10.12
CA ALA A 200 -26.82 -17.78 -10.34
C ALA A 200 -25.84 -16.96 -9.46
N LYS A 201 -25.60 -17.40 -8.22
CA LYS A 201 -24.64 -16.77 -7.31
C LYS A 201 -23.21 -17.08 -7.76
N ALA A 202 -22.93 -18.31 -8.18
CA ALA A 202 -21.65 -18.73 -8.74
C ALA A 202 -21.25 -17.88 -9.96
N HIS A 203 -22.16 -17.75 -10.93
CA HIS A 203 -21.92 -16.95 -12.13
C HIS A 203 -21.65 -15.48 -11.79
N ARG A 204 -22.40 -14.89 -10.85
CA ARG A 204 -22.17 -13.51 -10.40
C ARG A 204 -20.80 -13.34 -9.73
N VAL A 205 -20.42 -14.27 -8.84
CA VAL A 205 -19.12 -14.24 -8.15
C VAL A 205 -17.99 -14.39 -9.16
N LEU A 206 -18.05 -15.38 -10.03
CA LEU A 206 -17.04 -15.62 -11.06
C LEU A 206 -16.86 -14.38 -11.96
N ARG A 207 -17.96 -13.80 -12.45
CA ARG A 207 -17.91 -12.58 -13.27
C ARG A 207 -17.26 -11.42 -12.51
N THR A 208 -17.57 -11.26 -11.23
CA THR A 208 -17.00 -10.18 -10.40
C THR A 208 -15.49 -10.37 -10.25
N ARG A 209 -15.05 -11.59 -9.93
CA ARG A 209 -13.63 -11.96 -9.84
C ARG A 209 -12.90 -11.68 -11.16
N GLN A 210 -13.43 -12.17 -12.27
CA GLN A 210 -12.87 -11.95 -13.60
C GLN A 210 -12.72 -10.46 -13.94
N VAL A 211 -13.75 -9.65 -13.68
CA VAL A 211 -13.70 -8.21 -13.95
C VAL A 211 -12.68 -7.50 -13.06
N GLN A 212 -12.62 -7.82 -11.77
CA GLN A 212 -11.68 -7.18 -10.84
C GLN A 212 -10.24 -7.57 -11.13
N THR A 213 -9.97 -8.86 -11.36
CA THR A 213 -8.65 -9.37 -11.71
C THR A 213 -8.18 -8.80 -13.04
N ALA A 214 -9.01 -8.84 -14.10
CA ALA A 214 -8.65 -8.25 -15.39
C ALA A 214 -8.38 -6.75 -15.29
N ALA A 215 -9.15 -6.02 -14.47
CA ALA A 215 -8.96 -4.60 -14.29
C ALA A 215 -7.69 -4.24 -13.51
N LEU A 216 -7.17 -5.14 -12.68
CA LEU A 216 -5.86 -5.00 -12.05
C LEU A 216 -4.74 -5.38 -13.03
N THR A 217 -4.79 -6.57 -13.62
CA THR A 217 -3.73 -7.09 -14.49
C THR A 217 -3.52 -6.24 -15.73
N ALA A 218 -4.57 -5.64 -16.28
CA ALA A 218 -4.46 -4.69 -17.40
C ALA A 218 -3.61 -3.46 -17.08
N THR A 219 -3.40 -3.16 -15.80
CA THR A 219 -2.54 -2.03 -15.39
C THR A 219 -1.10 -2.48 -15.13
N LEU A 220 -0.88 -3.74 -14.76
CA LEU A 220 0.41 -4.26 -14.31
C LEU A 220 1.43 -4.33 -15.47
N PRO A 221 2.74 -4.15 -15.20
CA PRO A 221 3.75 -4.38 -16.21
C PRO A 221 3.68 -5.85 -16.61
N CYS A 222 3.72 -6.11 -17.91
CA CYS A 222 3.47 -7.43 -18.45
C CYS A 222 4.70 -7.96 -19.19
N PRO A 223 5.61 -8.67 -18.50
CA PRO A 223 6.61 -9.50 -19.16
C PRO A 223 5.93 -10.57 -20.01
N SER A 224 6.61 -11.06 -21.04
CA SER A 224 6.10 -12.09 -21.95
C SER A 224 5.59 -13.34 -21.22
N GLU A 225 6.21 -13.72 -20.10
CA GLU A 225 5.83 -14.88 -19.28
C GLU A 225 4.49 -14.71 -18.54
N GLN A 226 3.99 -13.47 -18.39
CA GLN A 226 2.74 -13.17 -17.71
C GLN A 226 1.67 -12.57 -18.64
N ALA A 227 1.98 -12.44 -19.94
CA ALA A 227 1.16 -11.79 -20.96
C ALA A 227 -0.26 -12.36 -21.12
N SER A 228 -0.44 -13.64 -20.79
CA SER A 228 -1.71 -14.35 -20.94
C SER A 228 -2.37 -14.74 -19.62
N TRP A 229 -1.83 -14.30 -18.48
CA TRP A 229 -2.35 -14.73 -17.17
C TRP A 229 -3.69 -14.05 -16.85
N GLY A 230 -4.64 -14.82 -16.33
CA GLY A 230 -6.00 -14.38 -15.99
C GLY A 230 -6.56 -14.96 -14.69
N CYS A 231 -7.81 -14.57 -14.40
CA CYS A 231 -8.52 -15.00 -13.20
C CYS A 231 -8.67 -16.52 -13.13
N GLY A 232 -8.19 -17.12 -12.04
CA GLY A 232 -8.26 -18.55 -11.76
C GLY A 232 -7.16 -19.38 -12.43
N ASP A 233 -6.25 -18.76 -13.17
CA ASP A 233 -5.08 -19.45 -13.71
C ASP A 233 -4.15 -19.90 -12.57
N PRO A 234 -3.22 -20.85 -12.82
CA PRO A 234 -2.20 -21.23 -11.85
C PRO A 234 -1.45 -20.02 -11.29
N GLY A 235 -1.01 -20.13 -10.04
CA GLY A 235 -0.23 -19.08 -9.38
C GLY A 235 1.02 -18.72 -10.19
N VAL A 236 1.36 -17.44 -10.20
CA VAL A 236 2.49 -16.91 -10.98
C VAL A 236 3.30 -15.93 -10.14
N VAL A 237 4.62 -15.99 -10.25
CA VAL A 237 5.55 -15.08 -9.57
C VAL A 237 6.43 -14.40 -10.62
N GLY A 238 6.13 -13.14 -10.89
CA GLY A 238 6.86 -12.32 -11.85
C GLY A 238 7.85 -11.34 -11.23
N PRO A 239 8.51 -10.53 -12.07
CA PRO A 239 9.47 -9.51 -11.62
C PRO A 239 8.81 -8.31 -10.93
N HIS A 240 7.54 -8.00 -11.23
CA HIS A 240 6.84 -6.83 -10.71
C HIS A 240 5.60 -7.16 -9.89
N TRP A 241 5.09 -8.38 -10.03
CA TRP A 241 3.89 -8.82 -9.32
C TRP A 241 3.83 -10.34 -9.24
N ALA A 242 3.11 -10.81 -8.23
CA ALA A 242 2.73 -12.20 -8.05
C ALA A 242 1.21 -12.32 -7.87
N ALA A 243 0.66 -13.42 -8.34
CA ALA A 243 -0.71 -13.80 -8.08
C ALA A 243 -0.75 -15.23 -7.52
N TRP A 244 -1.43 -15.40 -6.39
CA TRP A 244 -1.72 -16.74 -5.86
C TRP A 244 -2.78 -17.40 -6.72
N GLN A 245 -2.83 -18.74 -6.77
CA GLN A 245 -3.89 -19.40 -7.54
C GLN A 245 -5.27 -19.07 -6.95
N GLU A 246 -5.41 -19.27 -5.64
CA GLU A 246 -6.64 -19.03 -4.92
C GLU A 246 -6.55 -17.82 -4.00
N ASN A 247 -5.77 -17.97 -2.91
CA ASN A 247 -5.56 -16.96 -1.89
C ASN A 247 -4.30 -17.27 -1.08
N LEU A 248 -3.88 -16.31 -0.26
CA LEU A 248 -2.74 -16.47 0.64
C LEU A 248 -2.87 -17.66 1.59
N GLU A 249 -4.06 -17.94 2.12
CA GLU A 249 -4.24 -19.03 3.09
C GLU A 249 -3.96 -20.41 2.47
N THR A 250 -4.34 -20.62 1.20
CA THR A 250 -4.01 -21.84 0.45
C THR A 250 -2.49 -22.00 0.31
N GLU A 251 -1.75 -20.92 0.04
CA GLU A 251 -0.28 -20.95 -0.01
C GLU A 251 0.31 -21.29 1.37
N LEU A 252 -0.18 -20.66 2.44
CA LEU A 252 0.27 -20.90 3.81
C LEU A 252 0.02 -22.34 4.29
N GLN A 253 -1.04 -23.00 3.80
CA GLN A 253 -1.30 -24.41 4.10
C GLN A 253 -0.18 -25.35 3.60
N THR A 254 0.62 -24.90 2.64
CA THR A 254 1.74 -25.69 2.10
C THR A 254 3.04 -25.49 2.87
N TRP A 255 3.03 -24.72 3.98
CA TRP A 255 4.20 -24.47 4.83
C TRP A 255 4.11 -25.24 6.17
N PRO A 256 4.73 -26.44 6.28
CA PRO A 256 4.51 -27.34 7.41
C PRO A 256 4.92 -26.76 8.76
N THR A 257 6.10 -26.13 8.87
CA THR A 257 6.56 -25.54 10.13
C THR A 257 5.74 -24.33 10.56
N PHE A 258 5.17 -23.58 9.62
CA PHE A 258 4.20 -22.53 9.92
C PHE A 258 2.91 -23.10 10.50
N LEU A 259 2.36 -24.16 9.90
CA LEU A 259 1.16 -24.82 10.42
C LEU A 259 1.40 -25.43 11.82
N ALA A 260 2.58 -26.02 12.04
CA ALA A 260 2.96 -26.51 13.36
C ALA A 260 3.01 -25.37 14.38
N ALA A 261 3.66 -24.26 14.03
CA ALA A 261 3.74 -23.07 14.88
C ALA A 261 2.35 -22.47 15.18
N LEU A 262 1.42 -22.48 14.22
CA LEU A 262 0.06 -21.99 14.42
C LEU A 262 -0.72 -22.87 15.41
N ARG A 263 -0.60 -24.20 15.29
CA ARG A 263 -1.23 -25.18 16.19
C ARG A 263 -0.69 -25.08 17.62
N GLU A 264 0.59 -24.80 17.81
CA GLU A 264 1.17 -24.58 19.14
C GLU A 264 0.57 -23.37 19.88
N GLN A 265 -0.12 -22.47 19.16
CA GLN A 265 -0.83 -21.32 19.73
C GLN A 265 -2.34 -21.56 19.85
N ASP A 266 -2.82 -22.78 19.64
CA ASP A 266 -4.24 -23.11 19.52
C ASP A 266 -4.99 -22.22 18.50
N ALA A 267 -4.28 -21.79 17.45
CA ALA A 267 -4.81 -20.92 16.40
C ALA A 267 -5.05 -21.69 15.10
N ASP A 268 -5.91 -21.14 14.24
CA ASP A 268 -6.23 -21.71 12.93
C ASP A 268 -6.19 -20.63 11.84
N LEU A 269 -5.84 -21.05 10.62
CA LEU A 269 -5.83 -20.19 9.44
C LEU A 269 -7.20 -19.57 9.16
N SER A 270 -8.29 -20.29 9.47
CA SER A 270 -9.65 -19.79 9.26
C SER A 270 -10.01 -18.59 10.15
N ALA A 271 -9.37 -18.47 11.32
CA ALA A 271 -9.60 -17.36 12.25
C ALA A 271 -8.96 -16.04 11.77
N LYS A 272 -7.94 -16.14 10.89
CA LYS A 272 -7.20 -15.01 10.32
C LYS A 272 -6.71 -14.01 11.38
N ASP A 273 -6.34 -14.49 12.57
CA ASP A 273 -5.84 -13.64 13.65
C ASP A 273 -4.43 -13.10 13.31
N PRO A 274 -4.27 -11.77 13.11
CA PRO A 274 -2.97 -11.20 12.77
C PRO A 274 -1.87 -11.52 13.78
N ALA A 275 -2.18 -11.56 15.08
CA ALA A 275 -1.16 -11.82 16.09
C ALA A 275 -0.62 -13.26 15.98
N ALA A 276 -1.53 -14.23 15.93
CA ALA A 276 -1.18 -15.64 15.78
C ALA A 276 -0.45 -15.92 14.46
N LEU A 277 -0.92 -15.34 13.35
CA LEU A 277 -0.29 -15.49 12.04
C LEU A 277 1.13 -14.91 12.03
N GLY A 278 1.32 -13.68 12.53
CA GLY A 278 2.64 -13.06 12.60
C GLY A 278 3.62 -13.87 13.46
N ALA A 279 3.17 -14.35 14.62
CA ALA A 279 3.99 -15.20 15.50
C ALA A 279 4.30 -16.58 14.90
N ALA A 280 3.38 -17.15 14.12
CA ALA A 280 3.62 -18.40 13.41
C ALA A 280 4.64 -18.19 12.28
N VAL A 281 4.53 -17.12 11.49
CA VAL A 281 5.54 -16.76 10.47
C VAL A 281 6.89 -16.50 11.12
N GLU A 282 6.95 -15.90 12.31
CA GLU A 282 8.21 -15.65 13.01
C GLU A 282 8.94 -16.95 13.40
N ARG A 283 8.20 -17.96 13.86
CA ARG A 283 8.75 -19.24 14.34
C ARG A 283 8.99 -20.26 13.24
N ALA A 284 8.23 -20.20 12.14
CA ALA A 284 8.34 -21.15 11.05
C ALA A 284 9.75 -21.18 10.44
N SER A 285 10.22 -22.34 10.01
CA SER A 285 11.52 -22.44 9.33
C SER A 285 11.43 -21.85 7.92
N LEU A 286 12.50 -21.18 7.48
CA LEU A 286 12.59 -20.71 6.09
C LEU A 286 13.05 -21.82 5.12
N THR A 287 13.49 -22.97 5.65
CA THR A 287 13.99 -24.10 4.83
C THR A 287 12.86 -24.80 4.07
N ASP A 288 11.69 -24.92 4.69
CA ASP A 288 10.46 -25.49 4.13
C ASP A 288 9.47 -24.40 3.68
N LEU A 289 9.95 -23.17 3.45
CA LEU A 289 9.16 -22.09 2.89
C LEU A 289 8.60 -22.50 1.52
N PRO A 290 7.29 -22.27 1.26
CA PRO A 290 6.69 -22.52 -0.06
C PRO A 290 7.49 -21.86 -1.18
N GLU A 291 7.62 -22.58 -2.29
CA GLU A 291 8.43 -22.14 -3.41
C GLU A 291 7.91 -20.82 -4.03
N SER A 292 6.59 -20.62 -4.04
CA SER A 292 5.95 -19.36 -4.46
C SER A 292 6.45 -18.16 -3.64
N PHE A 293 6.54 -18.30 -2.31
CA PHE A 293 7.08 -17.25 -1.45
C PHE A 293 8.58 -17.07 -1.64
N ARG A 294 9.35 -18.16 -1.75
CA ARG A 294 10.81 -18.08 -1.99
C ARG A 294 11.11 -17.31 -3.27
N GLN A 295 10.47 -17.69 -4.37
CA GLN A 295 10.63 -17.02 -5.67
C GLN A 295 10.28 -15.54 -5.57
N MET A 296 9.18 -15.20 -4.90
CA MET A 296 8.74 -13.80 -4.76
C MET A 296 9.77 -12.97 -3.98
N LEU A 297 10.29 -13.50 -2.87
CA LEU A 297 11.32 -12.83 -2.07
C LEU A 297 12.65 -12.68 -2.85
N GLU A 298 13.04 -13.69 -3.63
CA GLU A 298 14.21 -13.62 -4.49
C GLU A 298 14.06 -12.58 -5.60
N ARG A 299 12.89 -12.49 -6.25
CA ARG A 299 12.60 -11.46 -7.27
C ARG A 299 12.67 -10.06 -6.68
N LEU A 300 12.11 -9.86 -5.49
CA LEU A 300 12.23 -8.60 -4.75
C LEU A 300 13.70 -8.24 -4.53
N ARG A 301 14.51 -9.17 -4.04
CA ARG A 301 15.94 -8.94 -3.80
C ARG A 301 16.74 -8.63 -5.07
N VAL A 302 16.48 -9.34 -6.17
CA VAL A 302 17.18 -9.11 -7.45
C VAL A 302 16.82 -7.75 -8.04
N SER A 303 15.57 -7.30 -7.87
CA SER A 303 15.14 -5.98 -8.33
C SER A 303 15.89 -4.83 -7.66
N GLU A 304 16.50 -5.08 -6.49
CA GLU A 304 17.33 -4.12 -5.76
C GLU A 304 18.78 -4.10 -6.28
N GLN A 305 19.32 -5.25 -6.70
CA GLN A 305 20.73 -5.39 -7.09
C GLN A 305 21.05 -4.89 -8.51
N ARG A 306 20.04 -4.72 -9.37
CA ARG A 306 20.21 -4.15 -10.72
C ARG A 306 20.21 -2.61 -10.73
N MET A 307 20.55 -2.02 -9.60
CA MET A 307 20.76 -0.58 -9.37
C MET A 307 22.23 -0.27 -9.18
#